data_AF-A0A958JY32-F1
#
_entry.id   AF-A0A958JY32-F1
#
_cell.length_a   1.000
_cell.length_b   1.000
_cell.length_c   1.000
_cell.angle_alpha   90.00
_cell.angle_beta   90.00
_cell.angle_gamma   90.00
#
_symmetry.space_group_name_H-M   'P 1'
#
loop_
_entity.id
_entity.type
_entity.pdbx_description
1 polymer ?
#
loop_
_entity_poly.entity_id
_entity_poly.type
_entity_poly.pdbx_seq_one_letter_code
_entity_poly.pdbx_strand_id
1 'polypeptide(L)'
;LVDDTRIQASDGTLKGTMYITYPEASSEFQKRYMQRYGEAAGVAADTAYDVVHLYAKAMERSKTTDPQVVAQAMHDLRVTGASGEIVFDVHGGVVREPIVQVVD
;
A
#
# COMPACT_ATOMS: atom_id res chain seq x y z
N LEU A 1 -0.26 10.99 -6.61
CA LEU A 1 0.21 11.19 -5.21
C LEU A 1 1.44 12.10 -5.27
N VAL A 2 1.92 12.66 -4.15
CA VAL A 2 3.27 13.27 -4.15
C VAL A 2 4.25 12.11 -4.06
N ASP A 3 5.16 12.00 -5.02
CA ASP A 3 6.21 10.99 -5.12
C ASP A 3 7.49 11.63 -5.68
N ASP A 4 8.59 10.89 -5.64
CA ASP A 4 9.91 11.36 -6.09
C ASP A 4 9.91 11.86 -7.53
N THR A 5 9.16 11.19 -8.41
CA THR A 5 9.08 11.58 -9.83
C THR A 5 8.45 12.96 -9.97
N ARG A 6 7.36 13.21 -9.23
CA ARG A 6 6.67 14.50 -9.26
C ARG A 6 7.45 15.59 -8.54
N ILE A 7 8.17 15.27 -7.47
CA ILE A 7 9.07 16.20 -6.78
C ILE A 7 10.19 16.62 -7.72
N GLN A 8 10.86 15.68 -8.38
CA GLN A 8 11.94 15.96 -9.32
C GLN A 8 11.47 16.79 -10.53
N ALA A 9 10.32 16.44 -11.10
CA ALA A 9 9.73 17.16 -12.23
C ALA A 9 9.26 18.58 -11.86
N SER A 10 9.12 18.90 -10.58
CA SER A 10 8.66 20.22 -10.12
C SER A 10 9.71 21.32 -10.22
N ASP A 11 10.97 20.98 -10.52
CA ASP A 11 12.08 21.93 -10.59
C ASP A 11 12.18 22.83 -9.34
N GLY A 12 12.06 22.21 -8.16
CA GLY A 12 12.15 22.88 -6.87
C GLY A 12 10.91 23.66 -6.44
N THR A 13 9.87 23.79 -7.28
CA THR A 13 8.64 24.52 -6.93
C THR A 13 7.88 23.89 -5.76
N LEU A 14 8.09 22.60 -5.48
CA LEU A 14 7.52 21.91 -4.33
C LEU A 14 8.37 22.01 -3.05
N LYS A 15 9.60 22.55 -3.09
CA LYS A 15 10.48 22.65 -1.92
C LYS A 15 9.81 23.38 -0.76
N GLY A 16 9.89 22.81 0.44
CA GLY A 16 9.24 23.32 1.65
C GLY A 16 7.74 23.01 1.75
N THR A 17 7.14 22.39 0.74
CA THR A 17 5.75 21.95 0.80
C THR A 17 5.61 20.79 1.79
N MET A 18 4.62 20.88 2.67
CA MET A 18 4.21 19.77 3.50
C MET A 18 3.10 18.97 2.81
N TYR A 19 3.17 17.65 2.86
CA TYR A 19 2.09 16.78 2.42
C TYR A 19 1.90 15.60 3.38
N ILE A 20 0.68 15.08 3.39
CA ILE A 20 0.31 13.90 4.16
C ILE A 20 0.43 12.69 3.25
N THR A 21 1.15 11.68 3.72
CA THR A 21 1.33 10.40 3.02
C THR A 21 1.31 9.26 4.03
N TYR A 22 1.56 8.04 3.57
CA TYR A 22 1.77 6.88 4.42
C TYR A 22 3.24 6.46 4.44
N PRO A 23 3.67 5.68 5.44
CA PRO A 23 5.03 5.15 5.47
C PRO A 23 5.39 4.37 4.20
N GLU A 24 6.66 4.40 3.86
CA GLU A 24 7.24 3.60 2.78
C GLU A 24 6.94 2.11 2.94
N ALA A 25 6.96 1.39 1.83
CA ALA A 25 6.84 -0.05 1.81
C ALA A 25 7.98 -0.72 2.62
N SER A 26 7.71 -1.91 3.14
CA SER A 26 8.71 -2.68 3.89
C SER A 26 10.02 -2.85 3.10
N SER A 27 11.15 -2.82 3.80
CA SER A 27 12.48 -2.97 3.19
C SER A 27 12.62 -4.27 2.40
N GLU A 28 11.98 -5.35 2.85
CA GLU A 28 11.95 -6.63 2.16
C GLU A 28 11.19 -6.54 0.83
N PHE A 29 10.04 -5.87 0.80
CA PHE A 29 9.31 -5.64 -0.45
C PHE A 29 10.13 -4.81 -1.43
N GLN A 30 10.70 -3.69 -0.98
CA GLN A 30 11.53 -2.82 -1.81
C GLN A 30 12.72 -3.59 -2.42
N LYS A 31 13.41 -4.39 -1.60
CA LYS A 31 14.53 -5.23 -2.06
C LYS A 31 14.09 -6.25 -3.10
N ARG A 32 12.99 -6.98 -2.86
CA ARG A 32 12.46 -7.98 -3.80
C ARG A 32 11.98 -7.34 -5.11
N TYR A 33 11.36 -6.16 -5.03
CA TYR A 33 10.91 -5.42 -6.20
C TYR A 33 12.09 -4.99 -7.06
N MET A 34 13.09 -4.34 -6.45
CA MET A 34 14.33 -3.93 -7.13
C MET A 34 15.06 -5.11 -7.77
N GLN A 35 15.20 -6.24 -7.05
CA GLN A 35 15.84 -7.44 -7.60
C GLN A 35 15.11 -8.02 -8.82
N ARG A 36 13.78 -7.89 -8.86
CA ARG A 36 12.96 -8.45 -9.93
C ARG A 36 12.83 -7.54 -11.14
N TYR A 37 12.71 -6.23 -10.91
CA TYR A 37 12.34 -5.26 -11.95
C TYR A 37 13.48 -4.29 -12.30
N GLY A 38 14.53 -4.21 -11.49
CA GLY A 38 15.67 -3.33 -11.73
C GLY A 38 15.38 -1.84 -11.46
N GLU A 39 14.27 -1.53 -10.80
CA GLU A 39 13.85 -0.18 -10.46
C GLU A 39 13.18 -0.14 -9.08
N ALA A 40 13.04 1.06 -8.51
CA ALA A 40 12.33 1.27 -7.26
C ALA A 40 10.83 1.01 -7.44
N ALA A 41 10.17 0.53 -6.38
CA ALA A 41 8.73 0.34 -6.42
C ALA A 41 8.01 1.70 -6.50
N GLY A 42 7.02 1.81 -7.38
CA GLY A 42 6.16 3.00 -7.44
C GLY A 42 5.29 3.14 -6.19
N VAL A 43 4.78 4.35 -5.95
CA VAL A 43 4.01 4.75 -4.74
C VAL A 43 2.75 3.91 -4.44
N ALA A 44 2.23 3.15 -5.41
CA ALA A 44 1.06 2.28 -5.24
C ALA A 44 1.38 0.78 -5.34
N ALA A 45 2.64 0.41 -5.57
CA ALA A 45 3.04 -0.96 -5.88
C ALA A 45 2.87 -1.90 -4.68
N ASP A 46 3.17 -1.43 -3.47
CA ASP A 46 3.02 -2.17 -2.21
C ASP A 46 1.55 -2.48 -1.93
N THR A 47 0.68 -1.49 -2.08
CA THR A 47 -0.76 -1.60 -1.87
C THR A 47 -1.37 -2.57 -2.89
N ALA A 48 -0.97 -2.46 -4.16
CA ALA A 48 -1.42 -3.40 -5.20
C ALA A 48 -0.96 -4.84 -4.92
N TYR A 49 0.29 -5.01 -4.48
CA TYR A 49 0.82 -6.32 -4.08
C TYR A 49 -0.01 -6.93 -2.94
N ASP A 50 -0.30 -6.14 -1.92
CA ASP A 50 -1.05 -6.58 -0.75
C ASP A 50 -2.51 -6.93 -1.05
N VAL A 51 -3.20 -6.12 -1.85
CA VAL A 51 -4.60 -6.36 -2.22
C VAL A 51 -4.76 -7.72 -2.92
N VAL A 52 -3.83 -8.09 -3.82
CA VAL A 52 -3.88 -9.39 -4.49
C VAL A 52 -3.71 -10.54 -3.50
N HIS A 53 -2.77 -10.42 -2.56
CA HIS A 53 -2.56 -11.44 -1.51
C HIS A 53 -3.74 -11.52 -0.55
N LEU A 54 -4.38 -10.39 -0.26
CA LEU A 54 -5.54 -10.32 0.61
C LEU A 54 -6.76 -11.00 -0.02
N TYR A 55 -7.04 -10.75 -1.31
CA TYR A 55 -8.08 -11.47 -2.05
C TYR A 55 -7.83 -12.99 -2.04
N ALA A 56 -6.59 -13.42 -2.33
CA ALA A 56 -6.23 -14.83 -2.31
C ALA A 56 -6.50 -15.47 -0.93
N LYS A 57 -6.04 -14.83 0.16
CA LYS A 57 -6.28 -15.29 1.53
C LYS A 57 -7.78 -15.35 1.88
N ALA A 58 -8.56 -14.36 1.46
CA ALA A 58 -9.99 -14.33 1.72
C ALA A 58 -10.73 -15.45 0.97
N MET A 59 -10.42 -15.68 -0.30
CA MET A 59 -10.96 -16.78 -1.10
C MET A 59 -10.56 -18.15 -0.52
N GLU A 60 -9.30 -18.31 -0.10
CA GLU A 60 -8.82 -19.52 0.56
C GLU A 60 -9.56 -19.81 1.87
N ARG A 61 -9.88 -18.77 2.65
CA ARG A 61 -10.61 -18.89 3.91
C ARG A 61 -12.10 -19.17 3.70
N SER A 62 -12.73 -18.48 2.76
CA SER A 62 -14.17 -18.61 2.49
C SER A 62 -14.52 -19.83 1.63
N LYS A 63 -13.53 -20.44 0.97
CA LYS A 63 -13.70 -21.56 0.02
C LYS A 63 -14.63 -21.23 -1.13
N THR A 64 -14.68 -19.95 -1.53
CA THR A 64 -15.51 -19.49 -2.64
C THR A 64 -14.86 -18.30 -3.34
N THR A 65 -15.29 -18.05 -4.57
CA THR A 65 -15.00 -16.84 -5.35
C THR A 65 -16.20 -15.92 -5.47
N ASP A 66 -17.28 -16.19 -4.72
CA ASP A 66 -18.42 -15.28 -4.64
C ASP A 66 -17.98 -13.92 -4.04
N PRO A 67 -18.24 -12.80 -4.72
CA PRO A 67 -17.69 -11.51 -4.33
C PRO A 67 -18.24 -11.00 -2.99
N GLN A 68 -19.50 -11.30 -2.65
CA GLN A 68 -20.09 -10.84 -1.38
C GLN A 68 -19.50 -11.61 -0.20
N VAL A 69 -19.36 -12.93 -0.35
CA VAL A 69 -18.76 -13.77 0.69
C VAL A 69 -17.27 -13.46 0.86
N VAL A 70 -16.54 -13.22 -0.24
CA VAL A 70 -15.12 -12.83 -0.19
C VAL A 70 -14.94 -11.47 0.47
N ALA A 71 -15.76 -10.47 0.14
CA ALA A 71 -15.70 -9.16 0.76
C ALA A 71 -15.94 -9.24 2.29
N GLN A 72 -16.94 -10.01 2.71
CA GLN A 72 -17.18 -10.24 4.14
C GLN A 72 -15.98 -10.94 4.81
N ALA A 73 -15.40 -11.95 4.16
CA ALA A 73 -14.24 -12.65 4.69
C ALA A 73 -13.00 -11.75 4.78
N MET A 74 -12.83 -10.79 3.87
CA MET A 74 -11.74 -9.81 3.90
C MET A 74 -11.83 -8.87 5.09
N HIS A 75 -13.02 -8.40 5.45
CA HIS A 75 -13.23 -7.50 6.59
C HIS A 75 -12.71 -8.09 7.91
N ASP A 76 -12.75 -9.41 8.06
CA ASP A 76 -12.30 -10.12 9.26
C ASP A 76 -10.79 -10.45 9.26
N LEU A 77 -10.06 -10.08 8.20
CA LEU A 77 -8.63 -10.33 8.10
C LEU A 77 -7.81 -9.24 8.79
N ARG A 78 -6.75 -9.69 9.47
CA ARG A 78 -5.63 -8.85 9.90
C ARG A 78 -4.38 -9.44 9.32
N VAL A 79 -3.68 -8.68 8.48
CA VAL A 79 -2.53 -9.18 7.71
C VAL A 79 -1.41 -8.16 7.76
N THR A 80 -0.17 -8.63 7.91
CA THR A 80 1.01 -7.80 7.69
C THR A 80 1.52 -8.06 6.27
N GLY A 81 1.52 -7.02 5.44
CA GLY A 81 1.93 -7.05 4.04
C GLY A 81 3.10 -6.13 3.73
N ALA A 82 3.32 -5.88 2.44
CA ALA A 82 4.32 -4.96 1.91
C ALA A 82 4.11 -3.52 2.41
N SER A 83 2.86 -3.07 2.52
CA SER A 83 2.48 -1.75 3.03
C SER A 83 2.33 -1.70 4.56
N GLY A 84 2.76 -2.74 5.29
CA GLY A 84 2.64 -2.82 6.75
C GLY A 84 1.37 -3.54 7.22
N GLU A 85 0.84 -3.17 8.37
CA GLU A 85 -0.39 -3.79 8.91
C GLU A 85 -1.62 -3.33 8.12
N ILE A 86 -2.46 -4.30 7.75
CA ILE A 86 -3.71 -4.12 7.02
C ILE A 86 -4.84 -4.56 7.93
N VAL A 87 -5.64 -3.58 8.37
CA VAL A 87 -6.84 -3.77 9.18
C VAL A 87 -7.95 -2.93 8.57
N PHE A 88 -9.13 -3.51 8.42
CA PHE A 88 -10.30 -2.81 7.90
C PHE A 88 -11.13 -2.21 9.03
N ASP A 89 -11.64 -1.00 8.81
CA ASP A 89 -12.69 -0.41 9.63
C ASP A 89 -14.07 -0.99 9.26
N VAL A 90 -15.10 -0.51 9.97
CA VAL A 90 -16.50 -0.92 9.78
C VAL A 90 -17.08 -0.53 8.41
N HIS A 91 -16.42 0.36 7.67
CA HIS A 91 -16.82 0.82 6.34
C HIS A 91 -15.98 0.19 5.22
N GLY A 92 -14.94 -0.58 5.54
CA GLY A 92 -14.06 -1.24 4.58
C GLY A 92 -12.87 -0.37 4.17
N GLY A 93 -12.62 0.73 4.87
CA GLY A 93 -11.40 1.51 4.77
C GLY A 93 -10.25 0.80 5.48
N VAL A 94 -9.06 0.84 4.88
CA VAL A 94 -7.84 0.39 5.57
C VAL A 94 -7.45 1.44 6.61
N VAL A 95 -7.29 1.03 7.86
CA VAL A 95 -6.81 1.87 8.95
C VAL A 95 -5.29 1.89 8.93
N ARG A 96 -4.70 3.06 8.66
CA ARG A 96 -3.25 3.26 8.66
C ARG A 96 -2.91 4.64 9.18
N GLU A 97 -1.87 4.73 9.99
CA GLU A 97 -1.38 6.00 10.53
C GLU A 97 -0.66 6.80 9.43
N PRO A 98 -1.10 8.04 9.13
CA PRO A 98 -0.43 8.88 8.17
C PRO A 98 0.84 9.50 8.76
N ILE A 99 1.73 9.94 7.88
CA ILE A 99 2.91 10.73 8.22
C ILE A 99 2.89 12.06 7.49
N VAL A 100 3.48 13.08 8.11
CA VAL A 100 3.75 14.38 7.47
C VAL A 100 5.16 14.32 6.89
N GLN A 101 5.28 14.64 5.60
CA GLN A 101 6.57 14.80 4.93
C GLN A 101 6.73 16.24 4.44
N VAL A 102 7.96 16.74 4.52
CA VAL A 102 8.38 18.02 3.96
C VAL A 102 9.25 17.72 2.75
N VAL A 103 8.98 18.37 1.62
CA VAL A 103 9.84 18.28 0.44
C VAL A 103 11.11 19.09 0.72
N ASP A 104 12.26 18.42 0.70
CA ASP A 104 13.58 19.03 0.90
C ASP A 104 14.09 19.83 -0.30
#